data_AF-A0A1F7MQ08-F1
#
_entry.id   AF-A0A1F7MQ08-F1
#
_cell.length_a   1.000
_cell.length_b   1.000
_cell.length_c   1.000
_cell.angle_alpha   90.00
_cell.angle_beta   90.00
_cell.angle_gamma   90.00
#
_symmetry.space_group_name_H-M   'P 1'
#
loop_
_entity.id
_entity.type
_entity.pdbx_description
1 polymer ?
#
loop_
_entity_poly.entity_id
_entity_poly.type
_entity_poly.pdbx_seq_one_letter_code
_entity_poly.pdbx_strand_id
1 'polypeptide(L)'
;MSAPPSKDALLADLDRVVQDALAWFEGPGRATGARVDRWQARDVLMHFLYFHDATAWGIESAVLGGPVWPVAGDSDTVNEVCRRLHEHETFDELLQAVRQAHARLAHAVRRAPDLDRPCLRRASGEVLTGRQRLELLARHWAEHVRELRGAAG
;
A
#
# COMPACT_ATOMS: atom_id res chain seq x y z
N MET A 1 -11.29 10.97 -25.17
CA MET A 1 -10.49 10.08 -24.29
C MET A 1 -9.35 10.92 -23.73
N SER A 2 -9.24 11.04 -22.41
CA SER A 2 -8.11 11.73 -21.79
C SER A 2 -6.90 10.81 -21.76
N ALA A 3 -5.70 11.36 -21.94
CA ALA A 3 -4.47 10.61 -21.76
C ALA A 3 -4.39 10.05 -20.33
N PRO A 4 -3.77 8.86 -20.13
CA PRO A 4 -3.55 8.35 -18.78
C PRO A 4 -2.71 9.34 -17.97
N PRO A 5 -2.92 9.43 -16.64
CA PRO A 5 -2.21 10.36 -15.79
C PRO A 5 -0.69 10.15 -15.89
N SER A 6 0.10 11.20 -15.78
CA SER A 6 1.56 11.04 -15.74
C SER A 6 1.99 10.27 -14.50
N LYS A 7 3.19 9.69 -14.55
CA LYS A 7 3.81 9.05 -13.39
C LYS A 7 3.87 9.98 -12.18
N ASP A 8 4.23 11.24 -12.41
CA ASP A 8 4.35 12.24 -11.35
C ASP A 8 2.98 12.61 -10.76
N ALA A 9 1.93 12.65 -11.59
CA ALA A 9 0.57 12.88 -11.11
C ALA A 9 0.08 11.72 -10.23
N LEU A 10 0.36 10.47 -10.63
CA LEU A 10 0.02 9.29 -9.83
C LEU A 10 0.76 9.27 -8.50
N LEU A 11 2.05 9.61 -8.50
CA LEU A 11 2.84 9.66 -7.29
C LEU A 11 2.37 10.79 -6.37
N ALA A 12 2.06 11.97 -6.92
CA ALA A 12 1.54 13.10 -6.13
C ALA A 12 0.19 12.78 -5.48
N ASP A 13 -0.71 12.07 -6.18
CA ASP A 13 -1.98 11.65 -5.58
C ASP A 13 -1.78 10.62 -4.47
N LEU A 14 -0.90 9.63 -4.68
CA LEU A 14 -0.56 8.66 -3.65
C LEU A 14 0.09 9.33 -2.44
N ASP A 15 1.05 10.23 -2.65
CA ASP A 15 1.72 10.99 -1.59
C ASP A 15 0.69 11.75 -0.75
N ARG A 16 -0.23 12.48 -1.39
CA ARG A 16 -1.30 13.20 -0.69
C ARG A 16 -2.14 12.26 0.19
N VAL A 17 -2.61 11.14 -0.36
CA VAL A 17 -3.44 10.19 0.40
C VAL A 17 -2.65 9.55 1.55
N VAL A 18 -1.39 9.19 1.33
CA VAL A 18 -0.53 8.60 2.37
C VAL A 18 -0.28 9.60 3.49
N GLN A 19 -0.03 10.88 3.18
CA GLN A 19 0.13 11.91 4.22
C GLN A 19 -1.17 12.13 5.01
N ASP A 20 -2.32 12.21 4.34
CA ASP A 20 -3.62 12.36 4.99
C ASP A 20 -3.92 11.18 5.94
N ALA A 21 -3.54 9.97 5.53
CA ALA A 21 -3.68 8.76 6.33
C ALA A 21 -2.72 8.72 7.52
N LEU A 22 -1.43 8.98 7.31
CA LEU A 22 -0.42 9.02 8.36
C LEU A 22 -0.78 10.06 9.43
N ALA A 23 -1.21 11.25 9.04
CA ALA A 23 -1.67 12.28 9.96
C ALA A 23 -2.84 11.79 10.84
N TRP A 24 -3.76 11.00 10.27
CA TRP A 24 -4.85 10.42 11.04
C TRP A 24 -4.37 9.34 12.01
N PHE A 25 -3.49 8.42 11.59
CA PHE A 25 -2.94 7.39 12.48
C PHE A 25 -2.06 7.98 13.58
N GLU A 26 -1.36 9.09 13.34
CA GLU A 26 -0.59 9.81 14.37
C GLU A 26 -1.49 10.54 15.38
N GLY A 27 -2.67 10.97 14.94
CA GLY A 27 -3.67 11.62 15.77
C GLY A 27 -4.76 10.66 16.24
N PRO A 28 -6.04 10.86 15.84
CA PRO A 28 -7.17 10.07 16.37
C PRO A 28 -7.03 8.55 16.19
N GLY A 29 -6.37 8.11 15.12
CA GLY A 29 -6.17 6.69 14.82
C GLY A 29 -5.19 5.98 15.77
N ARG A 30 -4.39 6.72 16.56
CA ARG A 30 -3.42 6.12 17.50
C ARG A 30 -4.11 5.41 18.67
N ALA A 31 -5.18 5.99 19.17
CA ALA A 31 -5.90 5.52 20.36
C ALA A 31 -7.26 4.91 20.05
N THR A 32 -7.61 4.76 18.76
CA THR A 32 -8.92 4.28 18.36
C THR A 32 -9.10 2.78 18.69
N GLY A 33 -10.27 2.44 19.23
CA GLY A 33 -10.76 1.07 19.32
C GLY A 33 -11.56 0.63 18.09
N ALA A 34 -11.67 1.50 17.07
CA ALA A 34 -12.44 1.24 15.87
C ALA A 34 -11.94 0.02 15.09
N ARG A 35 -12.88 -0.66 14.45
CA ARG A 35 -12.60 -1.83 13.62
C ARG A 35 -13.33 -1.72 12.30
N VAL A 36 -12.66 -2.13 11.23
CA VAL A 36 -13.28 -2.44 9.94
C VAL A 36 -13.34 -3.96 9.87
N ASP A 37 -14.54 -4.52 9.93
CA ASP A 37 -14.76 -5.94 10.22
C ASP A 37 -14.02 -6.40 11.48
N ARG A 38 -12.95 -7.18 11.32
CA ARG A 38 -12.08 -7.67 12.40
C ARG A 38 -10.79 -6.86 12.57
N TRP A 39 -10.49 -5.92 11.67
CA TRP A 39 -9.20 -5.25 11.57
C TRP A 39 -9.15 -3.98 12.40
N GLN A 40 -8.12 -3.88 13.22
CA GLN A 40 -7.80 -2.68 14.00
C GLN A 40 -6.89 -1.75 13.18
N ALA A 41 -6.71 -0.52 13.66
CA ALA A 41 -5.78 0.44 13.05
C ALA A 41 -4.37 -0.16 12.80
N ARG A 42 -3.88 -0.99 13.74
CA ARG A 42 -2.60 -1.70 13.60
C ARG A 42 -2.58 -2.68 12.42
N ASP A 43 -3.64 -3.49 12.26
CA ASP A 43 -3.75 -4.44 11.16
C ASP A 43 -3.74 -3.72 9.79
N VAL A 44 -4.40 -2.57 9.72
CA VAL A 44 -4.45 -1.74 8.49
C VAL A 44 -3.08 -1.15 8.16
N LEU A 45 -2.29 -0.72 9.14
CA LEU A 45 -0.91 -0.26 8.89
C LEU A 45 -0.02 -1.38 8.34
N MET A 46 -0.11 -2.59 8.89
CA MET A 46 0.64 -3.75 8.40
C MET A 46 0.24 -4.10 6.95
N HIS A 47 -1.07 -4.03 6.67
CA HIS A 47 -1.60 -4.25 5.33
C HIS A 47 -1.04 -3.24 4.32
N PHE A 48 -1.00 -1.96 4.68
CA PHE A 48 -0.40 -0.91 3.85
C PHE A 48 1.08 -1.14 3.59
N LEU A 49 1.84 -1.51 4.63
CA LEU A 49 3.26 -1.83 4.52
C LEU A 49 3.52 -2.93 3.48
N TYR A 50 2.79 -4.05 3.59
CA TYR A 50 2.94 -5.17 2.67
C TYR A 50 2.72 -4.76 1.20
N PHE A 51 1.62 -4.05 0.92
CA PHE A 51 1.30 -3.72 -0.47
C PHE A 51 2.17 -2.61 -1.05
N HIS A 52 2.73 -1.73 -0.22
CA HIS A 52 3.76 -0.78 -0.66
C HIS A 52 5.05 -1.49 -1.05
N ASP A 53 5.57 -2.37 -0.20
CA ASP A 53 6.80 -3.10 -0.47
C ASP A 53 6.65 -4.07 -1.65
N ALA A 54 5.55 -4.84 -1.71
CA ALA A 54 5.27 -5.71 -2.85
C ALA A 54 5.17 -4.94 -4.18
N THR A 55 4.62 -3.73 -4.15
CA THR A 55 4.53 -2.89 -5.36
C THR A 55 5.91 -2.33 -5.73
N ALA A 56 6.70 -1.87 -4.76
CA ALA A 56 8.05 -1.36 -4.99
C ALA A 56 8.96 -2.43 -5.59
N TRP A 57 9.01 -3.62 -4.97
CA TRP A 57 9.79 -4.75 -5.48
C TRP A 57 9.30 -5.23 -6.84
N GLY A 58 7.99 -5.26 -7.06
CA GLY A 58 7.42 -5.60 -8.36
C GLY A 58 7.87 -4.65 -9.47
N ILE A 59 7.86 -3.34 -9.20
CA ILE A 59 8.31 -2.32 -10.16
C ILE A 59 9.82 -2.48 -10.43
N GLU A 60 10.63 -2.60 -9.39
CA GLU A 60 12.08 -2.78 -9.54
C GLU A 60 12.43 -4.05 -10.31
N SER A 61 11.75 -5.16 -10.02
CA SER A 61 11.90 -6.41 -10.78
C SER A 61 11.58 -6.19 -12.26
N ALA A 62 10.46 -5.52 -12.59
CA ALA A 62 10.08 -5.26 -13.98
C ALA A 62 11.07 -4.34 -14.73
N VAL A 63 11.70 -3.40 -14.03
CA VAL A 63 12.78 -2.56 -14.57
C VAL A 63 14.00 -3.40 -14.95
N LEU A 64 14.34 -4.38 -14.12
CA LEU A 64 15.48 -5.28 -14.33
C LEU A 64 15.17 -6.46 -15.27
N GLY A 65 13.95 -6.56 -15.80
CA GLY A 65 13.52 -7.71 -16.62
C GLY A 65 13.30 -8.99 -15.81
N GLY A 66 13.12 -8.87 -14.50
CA GLY A 66 12.84 -9.95 -13.57
C GLY A 66 11.37 -10.42 -13.58
N PRO A 67 11.02 -11.37 -12.71
CA PRO A 67 9.67 -11.94 -12.65
C PRO A 67 8.65 -10.96 -12.06
N VAL A 68 7.39 -11.14 -12.43
CA VAL A 68 6.24 -10.44 -11.83
C VAL A 68 6.08 -10.89 -10.37
N TRP A 69 5.95 -9.94 -9.43
CA TRP A 69 5.88 -10.24 -8.00
C TRP A 69 4.59 -10.99 -7.64
N PRO A 70 4.64 -12.20 -7.06
CA PRO A 70 3.46 -12.93 -6.64
C PRO A 70 2.95 -12.44 -5.27
N VAL A 71 1.65 -12.15 -5.17
CA VAL A 71 0.99 -11.96 -3.87
C VAL A 71 0.76 -13.32 -3.22
N ALA A 72 1.00 -13.39 -1.91
CA ALA A 72 1.04 -14.64 -1.15
C ALA A 72 -0.29 -15.42 -1.11
N GLY A 73 -1.42 -14.75 -1.34
CA GLY A 73 -2.74 -15.37 -1.30
C GLY A 73 -3.86 -14.37 -1.55
N ASP A 74 -5.08 -14.74 -1.14
CA ASP A 74 -6.20 -13.81 -1.01
C ASP A 74 -5.98 -12.79 0.12
N SER A 75 -6.90 -11.86 0.28
CA SER A 75 -6.78 -10.79 1.28
C SER A 75 -6.66 -11.35 2.71
N ASP A 76 -7.40 -12.40 3.06
CA ASP A 76 -7.33 -13.01 4.39
C ASP A 76 -5.97 -13.65 4.65
N THR A 77 -5.45 -14.40 3.68
CA THR A 77 -4.11 -14.99 3.76
C THR A 77 -3.03 -13.92 3.88
N VAL A 78 -3.09 -12.87 3.06
CA VAL A 78 -2.15 -11.75 3.11
C VAL A 78 -2.19 -11.07 4.48
N ASN A 79 -3.38 -10.87 5.05
CA ASN A 79 -3.50 -10.25 6.36
C ASN A 79 -2.90 -11.11 7.48
N GLU A 80 -3.09 -12.43 7.44
CA GLU A 80 -2.44 -13.33 8.40
C GLU A 80 -0.92 -13.30 8.27
N VAL A 81 -0.40 -13.26 7.04
CA VAL A 81 1.03 -13.06 6.78
C VAL A 81 1.50 -11.73 7.36
N CYS A 82 0.78 -10.63 7.12
CA CYS A 82 1.11 -9.31 7.64
C CYS A 82 1.16 -9.29 9.18
N ARG A 83 0.17 -9.91 9.85
CA ARG A 83 0.16 -10.00 11.32
C ARG A 83 1.34 -10.78 11.86
N ARG A 84 1.71 -11.90 11.22
CA ARG A 84 2.86 -12.72 11.63
C ARG A 84 4.19 -12.02 11.40
N LEU A 85 4.32 -11.34 10.24
CA LEU A 85 5.54 -10.58 9.92
C LEU A 85 5.77 -9.42 10.88
N HIS A 86 4.68 -8.85 11.43
CA HIS A 86 4.73 -7.65 12.24
C HIS A 86 4.22 -7.82 13.68
N GLU A 87 4.26 -9.05 14.20
CA GLU A 87 3.68 -9.39 15.51
C GLU A 87 4.33 -8.61 16.66
N HIS A 88 5.62 -8.30 16.55
CA HIS A 88 6.41 -7.70 17.62
C HIS A 88 6.53 -6.18 17.51
N GLU A 89 6.20 -5.60 16.36
CA GLU A 89 6.31 -4.18 16.09
C GLU A 89 5.23 -3.40 16.84
N THR A 90 5.67 -2.41 17.59
CA THR A 90 4.81 -1.38 18.15
C THR A 90 4.11 -0.58 17.05
N PHE A 91 3.05 0.12 17.42
CA PHE A 91 2.34 1.00 16.50
C PHE A 91 3.25 2.08 15.88
N ASP A 92 4.21 2.59 16.66
CA ASP A 92 5.13 3.63 16.22
C ASP A 92 6.20 3.09 15.26
N GLU A 93 6.66 1.86 15.50
CA GLU A 93 7.53 1.15 14.56
C GLU A 93 6.81 0.87 13.24
N LEU A 94 5.54 0.50 13.28
CA LEU A 94 4.72 0.31 12.07
C LEU A 94 4.55 1.62 11.28
N LEU A 95 4.24 2.73 11.96
CA LEU A 95 4.16 4.03 11.29
C LEU A 95 5.48 4.40 10.62
N GLN A 96 6.59 4.18 11.31
CA GLN A 96 7.91 4.44 10.75
C GLN A 96 8.22 3.52 9.55
N ALA A 97 7.89 2.23 9.64
CA ALA A 97 8.07 1.28 8.57
C ALA A 97 7.24 1.63 7.33
N VAL A 98 5.99 2.07 7.53
CA VAL A 98 5.12 2.54 6.45
C VAL A 98 5.70 3.76 5.73
N ARG A 99 6.26 4.74 6.46
CA ARG A 99 6.97 5.88 5.85
C ARG A 99 8.13 5.44 4.98
N GLN A 100 8.92 4.49 5.48
CA GLN A 100 10.06 3.96 4.74
C GLN A 100 9.61 3.19 3.49
N ALA A 101 8.57 2.37 3.60
CA ALA A 101 7.99 1.65 2.46
C ALA A 101 7.45 2.61 1.40
N HIS A 102 6.81 3.70 1.83
CA HIS A 102 6.34 4.73 0.91
C HIS A 102 7.51 5.44 0.20
N ALA A 103 8.58 5.77 0.92
CA ALA A 103 9.78 6.33 0.32
C ALA A 103 10.44 5.37 -0.70
N ARG A 104 10.48 4.06 -0.39
CA ARG A 104 10.96 3.03 -1.32
C ARG A 104 10.09 2.95 -2.57
N LEU A 105 8.77 2.90 -2.43
CA LEU A 105 7.85 2.90 -3.56
C LEU A 105 8.01 4.15 -4.43
N ALA A 106 8.06 5.33 -3.82
CA ALA A 106 8.27 6.59 -4.55
C ALA A 106 9.60 6.59 -5.32
N HIS A 107 10.65 6.02 -4.75
CA HIS A 107 11.94 5.84 -5.42
C HIS A 107 11.85 4.88 -6.62
N ALA A 108 11.26 3.70 -6.43
CA ALA A 108 11.06 2.70 -7.49
C ALA A 108 10.26 3.28 -8.67
N VAL A 109 9.16 3.99 -8.37
CA VAL A 109 8.35 4.70 -9.36
C VAL A 109 9.20 5.71 -10.12
N ARG A 110 9.89 6.63 -9.44
CA ARG A 110 10.72 7.65 -10.10
C ARG A 110 11.79 7.06 -11.03
N ARG A 111 12.35 5.90 -10.69
CA ARG A 111 13.36 5.21 -11.52
C ARG A 111 12.79 4.34 -12.63
N ALA A 112 11.52 3.97 -12.58
CA ALA A 112 10.90 3.18 -13.62
C ALA A 112 10.75 4.01 -14.91
N PRO A 113 11.30 3.54 -16.05
CA PRO A 113 11.11 4.19 -17.35
C PRO A 113 9.69 3.96 -17.90
N ASP A 114 9.06 2.86 -17.50
CA ASP A 114 7.73 2.46 -17.94
C ASP A 114 6.98 1.77 -16.79
N LEU A 115 5.83 2.32 -16.42
CA LEU A 115 4.95 1.78 -15.38
C LEU A 115 3.85 0.85 -15.93
N ASP A 116 3.75 0.72 -17.25
CA ASP A 116 2.77 -0.14 -17.91
C ASP A 116 3.27 -1.58 -18.06
N ARG A 117 4.49 -1.87 -17.55
CA ARG A 117 4.98 -3.23 -17.37
C ARG A 117 4.27 -3.94 -16.21
N PRO A 118 3.90 -5.23 -16.39
CA PRO A 118 3.49 -6.10 -15.30
C PRO A 118 4.46 -6.06 -14.12
N CYS A 119 3.94 -5.79 -12.91
CA CYS A 119 4.77 -5.70 -11.71
C CYS A 119 4.27 -6.60 -10.59
N LEU A 120 2.97 -6.93 -10.56
CA LEU A 120 2.36 -7.71 -9.50
C LEU A 120 1.31 -8.70 -10.03
N ARG A 121 1.27 -9.91 -9.49
CA ARG A 121 0.29 -10.96 -9.82
C ARG A 121 -0.47 -11.37 -8.57
N ARG A 122 -1.79 -11.26 -8.60
CA ARG A 122 -2.66 -11.72 -7.52
C ARG A 122 -2.78 -13.24 -7.50
N ALA A 123 -3.29 -13.78 -6.39
CA ALA A 123 -3.61 -15.20 -6.27
C ALA A 123 -4.64 -15.69 -7.31
N SER A 124 -5.54 -14.81 -7.79
CA SER A 124 -6.46 -15.10 -8.88
C SER A 124 -5.80 -15.29 -10.25
N GLY A 125 -4.50 -14.99 -10.36
CA GLY A 125 -3.76 -14.93 -11.63
C GLY A 125 -3.83 -13.57 -12.32
N GLU A 126 -4.66 -12.64 -11.84
CA GLU A 126 -4.71 -11.27 -12.37
C GLU A 126 -3.34 -10.59 -12.24
N VAL A 127 -2.88 -9.98 -13.33
CA VAL A 127 -1.63 -9.25 -13.41
C VAL A 127 -1.91 -7.76 -13.48
N LEU A 128 -1.22 -6.99 -12.65
CA LEU A 128 -1.33 -5.55 -12.55
C LEU A 128 -0.02 -4.88 -12.95
N THR A 129 -0.15 -3.75 -13.65
CA THR A 129 0.98 -2.87 -13.97
C THR A 129 1.30 -1.94 -12.81
N GLY A 130 2.50 -1.35 -12.81
CA GLY A 130 2.88 -0.33 -11.83
C GLY A 130 1.88 0.82 -11.76
N ARG A 131 1.37 1.27 -12.92
CA ARG A 131 0.33 2.30 -13.01
C ARG A 131 -0.94 1.90 -12.26
N GLN A 132 -1.49 0.73 -12.59
CA GLN A 132 -2.71 0.22 -11.97
C GLN A 132 -2.53 0.05 -10.46
N ARG A 133 -1.32 -0.35 -10.02
CA ARG A 133 -0.98 -0.47 -8.61
C ARG A 133 -0.99 0.85 -7.87
N LEU A 134 -0.42 1.93 -8.44
CA LEU A 134 -0.44 3.25 -7.79
C LEU A 134 -1.86 3.78 -7.62
N GLU A 135 -2.67 3.68 -8.67
CA GLU A 135 -4.08 4.09 -8.61
C GLU A 135 -4.87 3.29 -7.59
N LEU A 136 -4.65 1.97 -7.54
CA LEU A 136 -5.33 1.12 -6.57
C LEU A 136 -4.87 1.42 -5.14
N LEU A 137 -3.58 1.61 -4.90
CA LEU A 137 -3.05 1.96 -3.58
C LEU A 137 -3.66 3.27 -3.07
N ALA A 138 -3.71 4.31 -3.90
CA ALA A 138 -4.31 5.59 -3.52
C ALA A 138 -5.78 5.43 -3.12
N ARG A 139 -6.57 4.69 -3.91
CA ARG A 139 -7.97 4.39 -3.55
C ARG A 139 -8.08 3.58 -2.25
N HIS A 140 -7.27 2.54 -2.11
CA HIS A 140 -7.37 1.60 -1.00
C HIS A 140 -7.00 2.24 0.34
N TRP A 141 -5.98 3.09 0.34
CA TRP A 141 -5.61 3.87 1.51
C TRP A 141 -6.73 4.80 1.97
N ALA A 142 -7.32 5.55 1.03
CA ALA A 142 -8.42 6.47 1.33
C ALA A 142 -9.66 5.74 1.85
N GLU A 143 -9.97 4.57 1.29
CA GLU A 143 -11.10 3.73 1.69
C GLU A 143 -10.95 3.22 3.13
N HIS A 144 -9.85 2.56 3.47
CA HIS A 144 -9.64 2.03 4.82
C HIS A 144 -9.61 3.12 5.89
N VAL A 145 -8.98 4.26 5.61
CA VAL A 145 -8.98 5.38 6.57
C VAL A 145 -10.38 5.97 6.73
N ARG A 146 -11.16 6.07 5.66
CA ARG A 146 -12.56 6.52 5.73
C ARG A 146 -13.41 5.56 6.55
N GLU A 147 -13.27 4.26 6.35
CA GLU A 147 -13.98 3.23 7.11
C GLU A 147 -13.62 3.28 8.59
N LEU A 148 -12.32 3.38 8.91
CA LEU A 148 -11.85 3.51 10.29
C LEU A 148 -12.33 4.80 10.95
N ARG A 149 -12.34 5.93 10.22
CA ARG A 149 -12.91 7.20 10.70
C ARG A 149 -14.40 7.06 10.99
N GLY A 150 -15.15 6.45 10.07
CA GLY A 150 -16.59 6.21 10.26
C GLY A 150 -16.90 5.30 11.44
N ALA A 151 -16.06 4.29 11.69
CA ALA A 151 -16.17 3.41 12.85
C ALA A 151 -15.69 4.04 14.17
N ALA A 152 -14.93 5.13 14.12
CA ALA A 152 -14.42 5.83 15.31
C ALA A 152 -15.41 6.84 15.92
N GLY A 153 -16.42 7.27 15.17
CA GLY A 153 -17.42 8.28 15.60
C GLY A 153 -17.02 9.69 15.21
#